data_AF-A0A5Q4SXC4-F1
#
_entry.id   AF-A0A5Q4SXC4-F1
#
_cell.length_a   1.000
_cell.length_b   1.000
_cell.length_c   1.000
_cell.angle_alpha   90.00
_cell.angle_beta   90.00
_cell.angle_gamma   90.00
#
_symmetry.space_group_name_H-M   'P 1'
#
loop_
_entity.id
_entity.type
_entity.pdbx_description
1 polymer ?
#
loop_
_entity_poly.entity_id
_entity_poly.type
_entity_poly.pdbx_seq_one_letter_code
_entity_poly.pdbx_strand_id
1 'polypeptide(L)' 'MEVPTVRHTPCPSCRQPKSPRRYLCLACWCQLSDAARRALSRRDSQAMARLRELHRQLEAGVPPADIAVSP' A
#
# COMPACT_ATOMS: atom_id res chain seq x y z
N MET A 1 -3.74 32.01 -10.45
CA MET A 1 -2.66 31.01 -10.30
C MET A 1 -3.29 29.73 -9.85
N GLU A 2 -3.51 28.81 -10.78
CA GLU A 2 -4.12 27.50 -10.50
C GLU A 2 -3.06 26.63 -9.83
N VAL A 3 -3.29 26.26 -8.57
CA VAL A 3 -2.42 25.32 -7.86
C VAL A 3 -2.48 24.01 -8.65
N PRO A 4 -1.35 23.47 -9.14
CA PRO A 4 -1.37 22.16 -9.77
C PRO A 4 -1.85 21.18 -8.70
N THR A 5 -3.10 20.74 -8.81
CA THR A 5 -3.64 19.67 -8.01
C THR A 5 -2.94 18.42 -8.49
N VAL A 6 -1.77 18.16 -7.90
CA VAL A 6 -1.12 16.85 -7.99
C VAL A 6 -2.23 15.87 -7.63
N ARG A 7 -2.64 15.03 -8.60
CA ARG A 7 -3.63 13.98 -8.38
C ARG A 7 -3.01 12.99 -7.41
N HIS A 8 -3.07 13.31 -6.12
CA HIS A 8 -2.68 12.41 -5.07
C HIS A 8 -3.66 11.27 -5.13
N THR A 9 -3.20 10.12 -5.63
CA THR A 9 -4.00 8.92 -5.56
C THR A 9 -4.30 8.67 -4.08
N PRO A 10 -5.57 8.60 -3.66
CA PRO A 10 -5.87 8.34 -2.27
C PRO A 10 -5.31 6.97 -1.88
N CYS A 11 -4.86 6.85 -0.63
CA CYS A 11 -4.47 5.57 -0.07
C CYS A 11 -5.69 4.64 -0.03
N PRO A 12 -5.61 3.41 -0.57
CA PRO A 12 -6.74 2.48 -0.54
C PRO A 12 -7.21 2.11 0.87
N SER A 13 -6.33 2.20 1.88
CA SER A 13 -6.67 1.93 3.28
C SER A 13 -7.37 3.10 3.97
N CYS A 14 -6.71 4.27 4.02
CA CYS A 14 -7.14 5.40 4.87
C CYS A 14 -7.65 6.61 4.08
N ARG A 15 -7.69 6.50 2.74
CA ARG A 15 -8.06 7.56 1.79
C ARG A 15 -7.22 8.84 1.87
N GLN A 16 -6.16 8.87 2.67
CA GLN A 16 -5.22 9.99 2.75
C GLN A 16 -4.43 10.14 1.44
N PRO A 17 -4.03 11.36 1.07
CA PRO A 17 -3.21 11.58 -0.12
C PRO A 17 -1.89 10.80 0.01
N LYS A 18 -1.59 9.97 -1.00
CA LYS A 18 -0.31 9.24 -1.08
C LYS A 18 0.57 9.85 -2.14
N SER A 19 1.89 9.81 -1.91
CA SER A 19 2.86 10.23 -2.91
C SER A 19 2.78 9.34 -4.16
N PRO A 20 2.86 9.93 -5.37
CA PRO A 20 3.01 9.13 -6.58
C PRO A 20 4.26 8.24 -6.45
N ARG A 21 4.19 6.98 -6.90
CA ARG A 21 5.18 5.89 -6.73
C ARG A 21 5.13 5.05 -5.45
N ARG A 22 4.29 5.37 -4.46
CA ARG A 22 4.07 4.47 -3.31
C ARG A 22 2.78 3.67 -3.46
N TYR A 23 2.79 2.42 -3.01
CA TYR A 23 1.58 1.58 -2.96
C TYR A 23 0.58 2.12 -1.92
N LEU A 24 1.09 2.53 -0.76
CA LEU A 24 0.33 3.10 0.36
C LEU A 24 0.90 4.46 0.78
N CYS A 25 0.15 5.23 1.58
CA CYS A 25 0.72 6.38 2.27
C CYS A 25 1.76 5.94 3.32
N LEU A 26 2.64 6.84 3.74
CA LEU A 26 3.70 6.52 4.70
C LEU A 26 3.13 5.95 6.02
N ALA A 27 2.02 6.50 6.52
CA ALA A 27 1.38 6.04 7.75
C ALA A 27 0.89 4.58 7.64
N CYS A 28 0.12 4.25 6.60
CA CYS A 28 -0.34 2.88 6.37
C CYS A 28 0.83 1.93 6.09
N TRP A 29 1.88 2.40 5.41
CA TRP A 29 3.08 1.61 5.20
C TRP A 29 3.79 1.28 6.53
N CYS A 30 3.87 2.22 7.47
CA CYS A 30 4.45 1.98 8.79
C CYS A 30 3.58 1.07 9.68
N GLN A 31 2.27 1.03 9.45
CA GLN A 31 1.36 0.12 10.15
C GLN A 31 1.50 -1.33 9.71
N LEU A 32 1.97 -1.59 8.48
CA LEU A 32 2.23 -2.95 8.02
C LEU A 32 3.23 -3.64 8.94
N SER A 33 2.98 -4.92 9.23
CA SER A 33 3.92 -5.78 9.94
C SER A 33 5.26 -5.87 9.18
N ASP A 34 6.37 -6.00 9.90
CA ASP A 34 7.71 -6.05 9.29
C ASP A 34 7.84 -7.17 8.25
N ALA A 35 7.15 -8.30 8.47
CA ALA A 35 7.08 -9.40 7.51
C ALA A 35 6.44 -8.96 6.18
N ALA A 36 5.28 -8.31 6.23
CA ALA A 36 4.58 -7.81 5.04
C ALA A 36 5.39 -6.72 4.32
N ARG A 37 6.01 -5.78 5.06
CA ARG A 37 6.92 -4.77 4.49
C ARG A 37 8.09 -5.41 3.76
N ARG A 38 8.73 -6.41 4.36
CA ARG A 38 9.84 -7.15 3.73
C ARG A 38 9.37 -7.90 2.49
N ALA A 39 8.23 -8.57 2.54
CA ALA A 39 7.67 -9.31 1.40
C ALA A 39 7.34 -8.37 0.22
N LEU A 40 6.74 -7.21 0.48
CA LEU A 40 6.41 -6.18 -0.53
C LEU A 40 7.64 -5.42 -1.05
N SER A 41 8.73 -5.37 -0.28
CA SER A 41 9.99 -4.76 -0.70
C SER A 41 10.80 -5.66 -1.64
N ARG A 42 10.52 -6.96 -1.68
CA ARG A 42 11.19 -7.89 -2.59
C ARG A 42 10.68 -7.69 -4.02
N ARG A 43 11.63 -7.45 -4.94
CA ARG A 43 11.38 -7.29 -6.38
C ARG A 43 11.71 -8.58 -7.11
N ASP A 44 10.83 -9.55 -6.97
CA ASP A 44 10.89 -10.83 -7.69
C ASP A 44 9.63 -11.02 -8.54
N SER A 45 9.54 -12.15 -9.25
CA SER A 45 8.41 -12.48 -10.12
C SER A 45 7.07 -12.53 -9.38
N GLN A 46 7.06 -12.67 -8.05
CA GLN A 46 5.84 -12.69 -7.23
C GLN A 46 5.48 -11.31 -6.66
N ALA A 47 6.27 -10.26 -6.91
CA ALA A 47 5.98 -8.91 -6.41
C ALA A 47 4.57 -8.43 -6.79
N MET A 48 4.13 -8.73 -8.02
CA MET A 48 2.78 -8.40 -8.48
C MET A 48 1.70 -9.22 -7.78
N ALA A 49 1.96 -10.50 -7.47
CA ALA A 49 1.02 -11.34 -6.74
C ALA A 49 0.84 -10.83 -5.29
N ARG A 50 1.94 -10.47 -4.63
CA ARG A 50 1.93 -9.84 -3.30
C ARG A 50 1.20 -8.50 -3.28
N LEU A 51 1.38 -7.68 -4.33
CA LEU A 51 0.65 -6.41 -4.46
C LEU A 51 -0.86 -6.63 -4.68
N ARG A 52 -1.24 -7.64 -5.46
CA ARG A 52 -2.65 -8.00 -5.63
C ARG A 52 -3.26 -8.47 -4.32
N GLU A 53 -2.54 -9.29 -3.56
CA GLU A 53 -3.02 -9.77 -2.25
C GLU A 53 -3.18 -8.61 -1.26
N LEU A 54 -2.23 -7.67 -1.24
CA LEU A 54 -2.35 -6.42 -0.49
C LEU A 54 -3.63 -5.66 -0.88
N HIS A 55 -3.84 -5.42 -2.17
CA HIS A 55 -5.05 -4.72 -2.63
C HIS A 55 -6.34 -5.47 -2.31
N ARG A 56 -6.36 -6.80 -2.45
CA ARG A 56 -7.52 -7.63 -2.11
C ARG A 56 -7.91 -7.49 -0.65
N GLN A 57 -6.93 -7.54 0.26
CA GLN A 57 -7.17 -7.37 1.70
C GLN A 57 -7.64 -5.96 2.04
N LEU A 58 -7.09 -4.94 1.36
CA LEU A 58 -7.52 -3.55 1.52
C LEU A 58 -8.94 -3.32 1.02
N GLU A 59 -9.31 -3.90 -0.12
CA GLU A 59 -10.67 -3.89 -0.67
C GLU A 59 -11.65 -4.63 0.25
N ALA A 60 -11.20 -5.69 0.93
CA ALA A 60 -11.96 -6.38 1.96
C ALA A 60 -12.08 -5.59 3.28
N GLY A 61 -11.45 -4.40 3.38
CA GLY A 61 -11.49 -3.55 4.57
C GLY A 61 -10.53 -3.97 5.68
N VAL A 62 -9.56 -4.84 5.40
CA VAL A 62 -8.54 -5.24 6.38
C VAL A 62 -7.61 -4.06 6.66
N PRO A 63 -7.43 -3.66 7.93
CA PRO A 63 -6.53 -2.58 8.28
C PRO A 63 -5.07 -3.00 8.02
N PRO A 64 -4.16 -2.07 7.67
CA PRO A 64 -2.78 -2.39 7.30
C PRO A 64 -2.00 -3.15 8.38
N ALA A 65 -2.37 -2.98 9.65
CA ALA A 65 -1.77 -3.70 10.76
C ALA A 65 -2.02 -5.23 10.69
N ASP A 66 -3.18 -5.62 10.18
CA ASP A 66 -3.61 -7.02 10.07
C ASP A 66 -3.33 -7.63 8.69
N ILE A 67 -2.76 -6.84 7.77
CA ILE A 67 -2.44 -7.33 6.44
C ILE A 67 -1.25 -8.28 6.50
N ALA A 68 -1.53 -9.54 6.15
CA ALA A 68 -0.52 -10.58 6.01
C ALA A 68 -0.25 -10.84 4.53
N VAL A 69 0.96 -10.49 4.07
CA VAL A 69 1.44 -10.83 2.72
C VAL A 69 2.48 -11.93 2.84
N SER A 70 2.14 -13.11 2.35
CA SER A 70 3.08 -14.24 2.33
C SER A 70 4.21 -14.00 1.30
N PRO A 71 5.45 -14.41 1.62
CA PRO A 71 6.55 -14.40 0.68
C PRO A 71 6.29 -15.33 -0.50
#